data_AF-A0A2N5P867-F1
#
_entry.id   AF-A0A2N5P867-F1
#
_cell.length_a   1.000
_cell.length_b   1.000
_cell.length_c   1.000
_cell.angle_alpha   90.00
_cell.angle_beta   90.00
_cell.angle_gamma   90.00
#
_symmetry.space_group_name_H-M   'P 1'
#
loop_
_entity.id
_entity.type
_entity.pdbx_description
1 polymer ?
#
loop_
_entity_poly.entity_id
_entity_poly.type
_entity_poly.pdbx_seq_one_letter_code
_entity_poly.pdbx_strand_id
1 'polypeptide(L)' 'MGSVKLLKGSEEFEMFQDYWKMMQSVWSVENTKEYWEKVVEDTDRFYRKYQTEFSKELALALANELERKAKHEAEM' A
#
# COMPACT_ATOMS: atom_id res chain seq x y z
N MET A 1 1.50 -30.35 3.92
CA MET A 1 1.79 -29.64 2.66
C MET A 1 3.07 -28.86 2.85
N GLY A 2 4.03 -28.98 1.94
CA GLY A 2 5.29 -28.20 2.02
C GLY A 2 5.04 -26.72 1.74
N SER A 3 5.89 -25.84 2.27
CA SER A 3 5.82 -24.41 1.98
C SER A 3 6.15 -24.15 0.51
N VAL A 4 5.33 -23.32 -0.14
CA VAL A 4 5.63 -22.78 -1.48
C VAL A 4 6.64 -21.65 -1.30
N LYS A 5 7.76 -21.71 -2.01
CA LYS A 5 8.73 -20.62 -2.03
C LYS A 5 8.32 -19.60 -3.08
N LEU A 6 7.97 -18.39 -2.63
CA LEU A 6 7.79 -17.22 -3.50
C LEU A 6 9.17 -16.72 -3.91
N LEU A 7 9.67 -17.22 -5.04
CA LEU A 7 11.00 -16.89 -5.54
C LEU A 7 11.01 -15.52 -6.21
N LYS A 8 12.19 -14.91 -6.28
CA LYS A 8 12.41 -13.66 -7.02
C LYS A 8 11.95 -13.82 -8.47
N GLY A 9 11.07 -12.91 -8.92
CA GLY A 9 10.45 -12.96 -10.24
C GLY A 9 9.06 -13.64 -10.27
N SER A 10 8.56 -14.14 -9.13
CA SER A 10 7.14 -14.45 -9.01
C SER A 10 6.33 -13.17 -8.84
N GLU A 11 5.07 -13.19 -9.27
CA GLU A 11 4.16 -12.06 -9.15
C GLU A 11 4.00 -11.63 -7.68
N GLU A 12 3.87 -12.57 -6.76
CA GLU A 12 3.72 -12.28 -5.34
C GLU A 12 4.97 -11.65 -4.75
N PHE A 13 6.16 -12.13 -5.13
CA PHE A 13 7.42 -11.54 -4.66
C PHE A 13 7.53 -10.09 -5.11
N GLU A 14 7.27 -9.83 -6.39
CA GLU A 14 7.29 -8.46 -6.92
C GLU A 14 6.19 -7.59 -6.29
N MET A 15 5.00 -8.14 -6.07
CA MET A 15 3.88 -7.47 -5.41
C MET A 15 4.24 -7.02 -4.00
N PHE A 16 4.81 -7.90 -3.18
CA PHE A 16 5.21 -7.52 -1.83
C PHE A 16 6.37 -6.53 -1.83
N GLN A 17 7.31 -6.63 -2.77
CA GLN A 17 8.38 -5.64 -2.90
C GLN A 17 7.83 -4.26 -3.26
N ASP A 18 6.92 -4.16 -4.22
CA ASP A 18 6.35 -2.89 -4.64
C ASP A 18 5.37 -2.33 -3.60
N TYR A 19 4.60 -3.19 -2.93
CA TYR A 19 3.80 -2.81 -1.77
C TYR A 19 4.66 -2.19 -0.68
N TRP A 20 5.81 -2.80 -0.37
CA TRP A 20 6.72 -2.29 0.65
C TRP A 20 7.29 -0.91 0.26
N LYS A 21 7.70 -0.72 -1.00
CA LYS A 21 8.15 0.59 -1.49
C LYS A 21 7.05 1.64 -1.42
N MET A 22 5.83 1.29 -1.85
CA MET A 22 4.66 2.17 -1.77
C MET A 22 4.44 2.60 -0.32
N MET A 23 4.34 1.65 0.60
CA MET A 23 4.17 1.89 2.03
C MET A 23 5.22 2.86 2.58
N GLN A 24 6.50 2.65 2.28
CA GLN A 24 7.58 3.56 2.70
C GLN A 24 7.42 4.97 2.14
N SER A 25 6.91 5.12 0.92
CA SER A 25 6.75 6.43 0.26
C SER A 25 5.60 7.28 0.81
N VAL A 26 4.65 6.68 1.52
CA VAL A 26 3.48 7.36 2.09
C VAL A 26 3.40 7.23 3.62
N TRP A 27 4.37 6.59 4.27
CA TRP A 27 4.30 6.28 5.70
C TRP A 27 4.33 7.50 6.62
N SER A 28 4.98 8.57 6.17
CA SER A 28 4.95 9.88 6.81
C SER A 28 3.68 10.59 6.36
N VAL A 29 2.68 10.65 7.23
CA VAL A 29 1.39 11.25 6.92
C VAL A 29 1.53 12.76 6.92
N GLU A 30 1.00 13.40 5.90
CA GLU A 30 0.87 14.85 5.84
C GLU A 30 -0.62 15.20 5.68
N ASN A 31 -1.13 16.13 6.49
CA ASN A 31 -2.55 16.51 6.43
C ASN A 31 -2.82 17.53 5.31
N THR A 32 -2.29 17.25 4.12
CA THR A 32 -2.40 18.07 2.92
C THR A 32 -3.20 17.32 1.85
N LYS A 33 -3.89 18.06 0.98
CA LYS A 33 -4.69 17.46 -0.10
C LYS A 33 -3.79 16.70 -1.07
N GLU A 34 -2.62 17.27 -1.35
CA GLU A 34 -1.61 16.75 -2.27
C GLU A 34 -1.08 15.39 -1.81
N TYR A 35 -0.88 15.20 -0.51
CA TYR A 35 -0.50 13.91 0.06
C TYR A 35 -1.58 12.85 -0.17
N TRP A 36 -2.85 13.17 0.11
CA TRP A 36 -3.94 12.22 -0.07
C TRP A 36 -4.20 11.87 -1.53
N GLU A 37 -4.04 12.84 -2.44
CA GLU A 37 -4.07 12.58 -3.87
C GLU A 37 -2.95 11.61 -4.29
N LYS A 38 -1.73 11.80 -3.79
CA LYS A 38 -0.62 10.86 -4.01
C LYS A 38 -0.91 9.45 -3.46
N VAL A 39 -1.49 9.34 -2.25
CA VAL A 39 -1.86 8.04 -1.66
C VAL A 39 -2.86 7.31 -2.56
N VAL A 40 -3.88 8.00 -3.06
CA VAL A 40 -4.87 7.43 -3.98
C VAL A 40 -4.22 7.01 -5.30
N GLU A 41 -3.35 7.85 -5.88
CA GLU A 41 -2.65 7.52 -7.12
C GLU A 41 -1.72 6.30 -6.98
N ASP A 42 -0.95 6.23 -5.89
CA ASP A 42 -0.02 5.14 -5.65
C ASP A 42 -0.75 3.82 -5.39
N THR A 43 -1.84 3.86 -4.61
CA THR A 43 -2.67 2.67 -4.33
C THR A 43 -3.42 2.19 -5.57
N ASP A 44 -3.95 3.09 -6.41
CA ASP A 44 -4.57 2.73 -7.69
C ASP A 44 -3.53 2.15 -8.67
N ARG A 45 -2.33 2.76 -8.76
CA ARG A 45 -1.23 2.23 -9.58
C ARG A 45 -0.79 0.83 -9.15
N PHE A 46 -0.69 0.59 -7.84
CA PHE A 46 -0.38 -0.72 -7.29
C PHE A 46 -1.46 -1.74 -7.66
N TYR A 47 -2.74 -1.42 -7.44
CA TYR A 47 -3.85 -2.30 -7.82
C TYR A 47 -3.86 -2.59 -9.33
N ARG A 48 -3.70 -1.57 -10.18
CA ARG A 48 -3.68 -1.73 -11.65
C ARG A 48 -2.52 -2.60 -12.15
N LYS A 49 -1.41 -2.67 -11.44
CA LYS A 49 -0.27 -3.52 -11.82
C LYS A 49 -0.56 -5.00 -11.65
N TYR A 50 -1.27 -5.40 -10.58
CA TYR A 50 -1.50 -6.81 -10.24
C TYR A 50 -2.94 -7.28 -10.51
N GLN A 51 -3.92 -6.39 -10.39
CA GLN A 51 -5.34 -6.62 -10.65
C GLN A 51 -5.96 -7.85 -9.95
N THR A 52 -5.46 -8.20 -8.77
CA THR A 52 -5.99 -9.29 -7.94
C THR A 52 -6.84 -8.72 -6.80
N GLU A 53 -7.76 -9.52 -6.26
CA GLU A 53 -8.51 -9.09 -5.06
C GLU A 53 -7.56 -8.89 -3.87
N PHE A 54 -6.48 -9.69 -3.80
CA PHE A 54 -5.50 -9.55 -2.75
C PHE A 54 -4.71 -8.23 -2.83
N SER A 55 -4.29 -7.81 -4.03
CA SER A 55 -3.61 -6.50 -4.18
C SER A 55 -4.54 -5.33 -3.85
N LYS A 56 -5.84 -5.46 -4.18
CA LYS A 56 -6.85 -4.48 -3.80
C LYS A 56 -7.04 -4.37 -2.29
N GLU A 57 -7.16 -5.50 -1.60
CA GLU A 57 -7.30 -5.53 -0.14
C GLU A 57 -6.06 -4.93 0.56
N LEU A 58 -4.85 -5.22 0.06
CA LEU A 58 -3.62 -4.62 0.56
C LEU A 58 -3.59 -3.09 0.39
N ALA A 59 -3.98 -2.59 -0.79
CA ALA A 59 -4.06 -1.16 -1.07
C ALA A 59 -5.04 -0.44 -0.12
N LEU A 60 -6.23 -1.03 0.07
CA LEU A 60 -7.24 -0.50 0.99
C LEU A 60 -6.77 -0.55 2.45
N ALA A 61 -6.11 -1.64 2.86
CA ALA A 61 -5.57 -1.76 4.21
C ALA A 61 -4.54 -0.67 4.52
N LEU A 62 -3.66 -0.34 3.55
CA LEU A 62 -2.71 0.76 3.69
C LEU A 62 -3.42 2.12 3.81
N ALA A 63 -4.35 2.43 2.91
CA ALA A 63 -5.08 3.70 2.95
C ALA A 63 -5.80 3.91 4.29
N ASN A 64 -6.48 2.88 4.79
CA ASN A 64 -7.15 2.92 6.10
C ASN A 64 -6.17 3.15 7.26
N GLU A 65 -4.97 2.58 7.20
CA GLU A 65 -3.96 2.79 8.24
C GLU A 65 -3.41 4.22 8.24
N LEU A 66 -3.19 4.80 7.07
CA LEU A 66 -2.77 6.20 6.94
C LEU A 66 -3.85 7.14 7.47
N GLU A 67 -5.13 6.87 7.18
CA GLU A 67 -6.25 7.63 7.75
C GLU A 67 -6.30 7.55 9.28
N ARG A 68 -6.07 6.36 9.85
CA ARG A 68 -6.00 6.19 11.31
C ARG A 68 -4.90 7.05 11.92
N LYS A 69 -3.71 7.05 11.32
CA LYS A 69 -2.58 7.87 11.75
C LYS A 69 -2.88 9.36 11.65
N ALA A 70 -3.45 9.80 10.54
CA ALA A 70 -3.83 11.20 10.33
C ALA A 70 -4.80 11.69 11.41
N LYS A 71 -5.79 10.86 11.76
CA LYS A 71 -6.76 11.16 12.83
C LYS A 71 -6.07 11.24 14.19
N HIS A 72 -5.20 10.28 14.51
CA HIS A 72 -4.44 10.30 15.75
C HIS A 72 -3.54 11.54 15.89
N GLU A 73 -2.87 11.97 14.82
CA GLU A 73 -2.05 13.18 14.83
C GLU A 73 -2.88 14.47 14.93
N ALA A 74 -4.10 14.49 14.38
CA ALA A 74 -5.00 15.64 14.49
C ALA A 74 -5.68 15.77 15.87
N GLU A 75 -5.74 14.67 16.64
CA GLU A 75 -6.30 14.63 17.99
C GLU A 75 -5.27 14.97 19.11
N MET A 76 -3.98 15.02 18.77
CA MET A 76 -2.89 15.43 19.67
C MET A 76 -2.58 16.93 19.55
#